data_AF-A0A832U619-F1
#
_entry.id   AF-A0A832U619-F1
#
_cell.length_a   1.000
_cell.length_b   1.000
_cell.length_c   1.000
_cell.angle_alpha   90.00
_cell.angle_beta   90.00
_cell.angle_gamma   90.00
#
_symmetry.space_group_name_H-M   'P 1'
#
loop_
_entity.id
_entity.type
_entity.pdbx_description
1 polymer ?
#
loop_
_entity_poly.entity_id
_entity_poly.type
_entity_poly.pdbx_seq_one_letter_code
_entity_poly.pdbx_strand_id
1 'polypeptide(L)'
;AFPAFDTPILHAARVAVIGGGNVAMDSARVARRLGAKVSLIYRRGEEEMPARKAEVLHAKEEGIEFFTCTNPTRILGEQCVTGIECVKMSLCGIDASG
;
A
#
# COMPACT_ATOMS: atom_id res chain seq x y z
N ALA A 1 -25.83 16.17 12.58
CA ALA A 1 -24.68 17.07 12.77
C ALA A 1 -23.41 16.27 12.46
N PHE A 2 -22.43 16.87 11.79
CA PHE A 2 -21.12 16.27 11.57
C PHE A 2 -20.17 16.71 12.71
N PRO A 3 -19.25 15.85 13.18
CA PRO A 3 -19.02 14.46 12.77
C PRO A 3 -19.91 13.43 13.50
N ALA A 4 -20.08 12.24 12.90
CA ALA A 4 -20.83 11.13 13.49
C ALA A 4 -20.09 10.43 14.65
N PHE A 5 -18.79 10.71 14.80
CA PHE A 5 -17.90 10.19 15.84
C PHE A 5 -16.95 11.30 16.30
N ASP A 6 -16.48 11.21 17.54
CA ASP A 6 -15.58 12.19 18.14
C ASP A 6 -14.21 12.28 17.42
N THR A 7 -13.80 11.19 16.76
CA THR A 7 -12.56 11.11 15.98
C THR A 7 -12.89 10.94 14.50
N PRO A 8 -12.97 12.04 13.72
CA PRO A 8 -13.22 11.94 12.29
C PRO A 8 -12.02 11.34 11.56
N ILE A 9 -12.29 10.55 10.53
CA ILE A 9 -11.29 10.07 9.57
C ILE A 9 -11.58 10.66 8.19
N LEU A 10 -10.53 10.82 7.39
CA LEU A 10 -10.68 11.22 5.99
C LEU A 10 -11.18 10.04 5.17
N HIS A 11 -12.35 10.18 4.54
CA HIS A 11 -12.81 9.24 3.52
C HIS A 11 -12.19 9.58 2.18
N ALA A 12 -11.19 8.79 1.76
CA ALA A 12 -10.51 8.96 0.49
C ALA A 12 -11.04 7.96 -0.57
N ALA A 13 -11.27 8.44 -1.79
CA ALA A 13 -11.64 7.57 -2.91
C ALA A 13 -10.48 6.64 -3.35
N ARG A 14 -9.23 7.07 -3.12
CA ARG A 14 -8.01 6.34 -3.48
C ARG A 14 -7.01 6.40 -2.32
N VAL A 15 -6.41 5.27 -1.98
CA VAL A 15 -5.41 5.16 -0.91
C VAL A 15 -4.19 4.40 -1.42
N ALA A 16 -3.00 4.94 -1.17
CA ALA A 16 -1.74 4.26 -1.40
C ALA A 16 -1.15 3.81 -0.05
N VAL A 17 -0.81 2.54 0.08
CA VAL A 17 -0.15 1.98 1.27
C VAL A 17 1.27 1.60 0.90
N ILE A 18 2.27 2.12 1.60
CA ILE A 18 3.68 1.84 1.33
C ILE A 18 4.17 0.80 2.34
N GLY A 19 4.57 -0.38 1.86
CA GLY A 19 5.09 -1.47 2.69
C GLY A 19 4.53 -2.84 2.32
N GLY A 20 5.11 -3.89 2.88
CA GLY A 20 4.72 -5.29 2.63
C GLY A 20 4.61 -6.16 3.88
N GLY A 21 4.58 -5.55 5.08
CA GLY A 21 4.38 -6.26 6.35
C GLY A 21 2.92 -6.36 6.76
N ASN A 22 2.64 -7.03 7.88
CA ASN A 22 1.26 -7.20 8.36
C ASN A 22 0.55 -5.85 8.59
N VAL A 23 1.25 -4.84 9.12
CA VAL A 23 0.70 -3.49 9.30
C VAL A 23 0.24 -2.87 7.98
N ALA A 24 0.97 -3.13 6.89
CA ALA A 24 0.58 -2.65 5.56
C ALA A 24 -0.67 -3.38 5.05
N MET A 25 -0.77 -4.70 5.28
CA MET A 25 -1.95 -5.48 4.92
C MET A 25 -3.18 -5.01 5.71
N ASP A 26 -3.06 -4.81 7.02
CA ASP A 26 -4.13 -4.32 7.89
C ASP A 26 -4.61 -2.94 7.42
N SER A 27 -3.68 -2.02 7.18
CA SER A 27 -3.98 -0.67 6.69
C SER A 27 -4.69 -0.71 5.34
N ALA A 28 -4.24 -1.57 4.42
CA ALA A 28 -4.82 -1.69 3.09
C ALA A 28 -6.24 -2.27 3.13
N ARG A 29 -6.47 -3.31 3.94
CA ARG A 29 -7.79 -3.95 4.09
C ARG A 29 -8.79 -3.02 4.79
N VAL A 30 -8.36 -2.30 5.82
CA VAL A 30 -9.21 -1.30 6.48
C VAL A 30 -9.60 -0.20 5.50
N ALA A 31 -8.64 0.37 4.75
CA ALA A 31 -8.92 1.38 3.73
C ALA A 31 -9.89 0.86 2.65
N ARG A 32 -9.73 -0.41 2.25
CA ARG A 32 -10.60 -1.06 1.26
C ARG A 32 -12.03 -1.19 1.76
N ARG A 33 -12.22 -1.62 3.01
CA ARG A 33 -13.53 -1.74 3.67
C ARG A 33 -14.22 -0.40 3.91
N LEU A 34 -13.44 0.67 4.05
CA LEU A 34 -13.94 2.05 4.09
C LEU A 34 -14.36 2.59 2.70
N GLY A 35 -14.25 1.77 1.65
CA GLY A 35 -14.74 2.06 0.31
C GLY A 35 -13.68 2.61 -0.65
N ALA A 36 -12.41 2.69 -0.24
CA ALA A 36 -11.35 3.20 -1.12
C ALA A 36 -10.95 2.17 -2.19
N LYS A 37 -10.44 2.69 -3.32
CA LYS A 37 -9.56 1.93 -4.21
C LYS A 37 -8.16 1.96 -3.62
N VAL A 38 -7.58 0.80 -3.34
CA VAL A 38 -6.31 0.69 -2.60
C VAL A 38 -5.20 0.14 -3.48
N SER A 39 -4.05 0.82 -3.45
CA SER A 39 -2.81 0.41 -4.10
C SER A 39 -1.73 0.18 -3.05
N LEU A 40 -1.22 -1.04 -2.92
CA LEU A 40 -0.14 -1.41 -2.01
C LEU A 40 1.18 -1.39 -2.78
N ILE A 41 2.10 -0.52 -2.37
CA ILE A 41 3.38 -0.27 -3.02
C ILE A 41 4.48 -0.91 -2.18
N TYR A 42 5.23 -1.83 -2.78
CA TYR A 42 6.31 -2.54 -2.12
C TYR A 42 7.58 -2.57 -2.97
N ARG A 43 8.70 -2.20 -2.35
CA ARG A 43 9.99 -2.02 -3.04
C ARG A 43 10.65 -3.32 -3.50
N ARG A 44 10.24 -4.48 -2.97
CA ARG A 44 10.79 -5.81 -3.33
C ARG A 44 9.73 -6.66 -4.03
N GLY A 45 10.09 -7.88 -4.40
CA GLY A 45 9.14 -8.84 -4.96
C GLY A 45 8.10 -9.30 -3.94
N GLU A 46 7.09 -10.02 -4.42
CA GLU A 46 6.02 -10.54 -3.57
C GLU A 46 6.54 -11.63 -2.61
N GLU A 47 7.51 -12.44 -3.07
CA GLU A 47 8.08 -13.53 -2.28
C GLU A 47 8.87 -13.02 -1.08
N GLU A 48 9.45 -11.82 -1.18
CA GLU A 48 10.19 -11.17 -0.08
C GLU A 48 9.28 -10.41 0.90
N MET A 49 7.95 -10.43 0.73
CA MET A 49 7.05 -9.75 1.65
C MET A 49 7.14 -10.33 3.07
N PRO A 50 7.39 -9.50 4.11
CA PRO A 50 7.45 -9.97 5.49
C PRO A 50 6.07 -10.28 6.09
N ALA A 51 4.97 -9.93 5.41
CA ALA A 51 3.63 -10.28 5.84
C ALA A 51 3.39 -11.79 5.82
N ARG A 52 2.47 -12.27 6.66
CA ARG A 52 2.03 -13.66 6.60
C ARG A 52 1.38 -13.94 5.24
N LYS A 53 1.71 -15.07 4.62
CA LYS A 53 1.14 -15.47 3.31
C LYS A 53 -0.39 -15.43 3.29
N ALA A 54 -1.04 -15.82 4.39
CA ALA A 54 -2.49 -15.74 4.53
C ALA A 54 -3.01 -14.29 4.45
N GLU A 55 -2.33 -13.32 5.07
CA GLU A 55 -2.73 -11.90 4.99
C GLU A 55 -2.56 -11.32 3.59
N VAL A 56 -1.49 -11.70 2.89
CA VAL A 56 -1.28 -11.31 1.48
C VAL A 56 -2.38 -11.88 0.60
N LEU A 57 -2.76 -13.15 0.80
CA LEU A 57 -3.85 -13.78 0.05
C LEU A 57 -5.19 -13.09 0.30
N HIS A 58 -5.56 -12.88 1.58
CA HIS A 58 -6.80 -12.20 1.93
C HIS A 58 -6.84 -10.77 1.36
N ALA A 59 -5.72 -10.04 1.37
CA ALA A 59 -5.66 -8.70 0.79
C ALA A 59 -5.91 -8.71 -0.73
N LYS A 60 -5.38 -9.70 -1.45
CA LYS A 60 -5.65 -9.90 -2.88
C LYS A 60 -7.11 -10.26 -3.15
N GLU A 61 -7.69 -11.14 -2.35
CA GLU A 61 -9.11 -11.53 -2.45
C GLU A 61 -10.06 -10.34 -2.20
N GLU A 62 -9.68 -9.40 -1.32
CA GLU A 62 -10.42 -8.14 -1.08
C GLU A 62 -10.25 -7.10 -2.23
N GLY A 63 -9.45 -7.42 -3.25
CA GLY A 63 -9.26 -6.60 -4.45
C GLY A 63 -8.28 -5.44 -4.28
N ILE A 64 -7.29 -5.57 -3.39
CA ILE A 64 -6.19 -4.60 -3.25
C ILE A 64 -5.23 -4.79 -4.43
N GLU A 65 -4.80 -3.69 -5.06
CA GLU A 65 -3.84 -3.72 -6.18
C GLU A 65 -2.40 -3.70 -5.65
N PHE A 66 -1.57 -4.66 -6.07
CA PHE A 66 -0.18 -4.79 -5.60
C PHE A 66 0.80 -4.27 -6.64
N PHE A 67 1.62 -3.30 -6.24
CA PHE A 67 2.74 -2.75 -6.99
C PHE A 67 4.04 -3.20 -6.32
N THR A 68 4.47 -4.43 -6.64
CA THR A 68 5.76 -4.97 -6.21
C THR A 68 6.90 -4.43 -7.07
N CYS A 69 8.14 -4.60 -6.60
CA CYS A 69 9.33 -4.02 -7.20
C CYS A 69 9.12 -2.54 -7.57
N THR A 70 8.45 -1.79 -6.71
CA THR A 70 8.06 -0.40 -6.96
C THR A 70 8.45 0.42 -5.76
N ASN A 71 9.32 1.41 -5.97
CA ASN A 71 9.79 2.29 -4.91
C ASN A 71 9.22 3.70 -5.08
N PRO A 72 8.52 4.26 -4.08
CA PRO A 72 8.06 5.64 -4.15
C PRO A 72 9.24 6.61 -4.07
N THR A 73 9.24 7.64 -4.92
CA THR A 73 10.30 8.66 -4.99
C THR A 73 9.84 10.03 -4.56
N ARG A 74 8.56 10.36 -4.77
CA ARG A 74 7.99 11.66 -4.42
C ARG A 74 6.50 11.56 -4.16
N ILE A 75 6.01 12.28 -3.15
CA ILE A 75 4.59 12.51 -2.94
C ILE A 75 4.22 13.81 -3.65
N LEU A 76 3.14 13.78 -4.44
CA LEU A 76 2.67 14.92 -5.20
C LEU A 76 1.53 15.64 -4.47
N GLY A 77 1.51 16.96 -4.62
CA GLY A 77 0.54 17.86 -3.99
C GLY A 77 1.18 18.75 -2.91
N GLU A 78 0.54 19.88 -2.63
CA GLU A 78 1.04 20.87 -1.68
C GLU A 78 0.37 20.71 -0.31
N GLN A 79 -0.93 21.01 -0.24
CA GLN A 79 -1.73 20.89 0.98
C GLN A 79 -2.40 19.51 1.12
N CYS A 80 -2.65 18.85 -0.01
CA CYS A 80 -3.32 17.55 -0.09
C CYS A 80 -2.56 16.63 -1.07
N VAL A 81 -2.50 15.34 -0.76
CA VAL A 81 -1.88 14.34 -1.64
C VAL A 81 -2.74 14.15 -2.89
N THR A 82 -2.16 14.38 -4.06
CA THR A 82 -2.81 14.17 -5.36
C THR A 82 -2.28 12.95 -6.10
N GLY A 83 -1.09 12.47 -5.74
CA GLY A 83 -0.47 11.29 -6.33
C GLY A 83 0.86 10.92 -5.68
N ILE A 84 1.46 9.85 -6.19
CA ILE A 84 2.78 9.38 -5.78
C ILE A 84 3.58 9.03 -7.03
N GLU A 85 4.77 9.60 -7.17
CA GLU A 85 5.73 9.19 -8.19
C GLU A 85 6.46 7.95 -7.67
N CYS A 86 6.58 6.95 -8.54
CA CYS A 86 7.24 5.70 -8.23
C CYS A 86 8.18 5.31 -9.36
N VAL A 87 9.28 4.66 -8.99
CA VAL A 87 10.19 4.02 -9.94
C VAL A 87 9.99 2.52 -9.86
N LYS A 88 9.81 1.91 -11.04
CA LYS A 88 9.76 0.46 -11.15
C LYS A 88 11.19 -0.09 -11.13
N MET A 89 11.42 -0.95 -10.17
CA MET A 89 12.67 -1.65 -9.97
C MET A 89 12.61 -2.98 -10.71
N SER A 90 13.76 -3.40 -11.19
CA SER A 90 13.98 -4.77 -11.63
C SER A 90 14.81 -5.45 -10.55
N LEU A 91 14.52 -6.71 -10.24
CA LEU A 91 15.48 -7.53 -9.49
C LEU A 91 16.74 -7.65 -10.35
N CYS A 92 17.75 -6.81 -10.10
CA CYS A 92 19.12 -7.21 -10.42
C CYS A 92 19.40 -8.43 -9.54
N GLY A 93 19.92 -9.49 -10.14
CA GLY A 93 20.20 -10.74 -9.43
C GLY A 93 21.00 -10.52 -8.15
N ILE A 94 20.90 -11.49 -7.25
CA ILE A 94 21.57 -11.52 -5.94
C ILE A 94 23.01 -11.01 -6.11
N ASP A 95 23.32 -9.85 -5.53
CA ASP A 95 24.71 -9.42 -5.49
C ASP A 95 25.49 -10.37 -4.57
N ALA A 96 26.81 -10.41 -4.73
CA ALA A 96 27.67 -11.40 -4.08
C ALA A 96 27.74 -11.29 -2.54
N SER A 97 26.87 -10.50 -1.89
CA SER A 97 26.90 -10.25 -0.46
C SER A 97 25.93 -11.09 0.39
N GLY A 98 24.95 -11.77 -0.21
CA GLY A 98 24.07 -12.73 0.48
C GLY A 98 23.00 -12.09 1.37
#